data_AF-A0A5K0W538-F1
#
_entry.id   AF-A0A5K0W538-F1
#
_cell.length_a   1.000
_cell.length_b   1.000
_cell.length_c   1.000
_cell.angle_alpha   90.00
_cell.angle_beta   90.00
_cell.angle_gamma   90.00
#
_symmetry.space_group_name_H-M   'P 1'
#
loop_
_entity.id
_entity.type
_entity.pdbx_description
1 polymer ?
#
loop_
_entity_poly.entity_id
_entity_poly.type
_entity_poly.pdbx_seq_one_letter_code
_entity_poly.pdbx_strand_id
1 'polypeptide(L)' 'SGTQGALTGVGLSIGYPKETKEPSTGLVVISATPGGPANRAGILPGDIILAIDNKSTTSMGLYDAADHL' A
#
# COMPACT_ATOMS: atom_id res chain seq x y z
N SER A 1 -20.24 5.79 -7.21
CA SER A 1 -19.14 5.33 -8.08
C SER A 1 -18.07 4.71 -7.22
N GLY A 2 -18.21 3.41 -6.95
CA GLY A 2 -17.23 2.61 -6.19
C GLY A 2 -16.20 2.02 -7.15
N THR A 3 -14.94 2.06 -6.77
CA THR A 3 -13.83 1.46 -7.52
C THR A 3 -13.74 -0.03 -7.17
N GLN A 4 -14.53 -0.86 -7.85
CA GLN A 4 -14.30 -2.30 -7.87
C GLN A 4 -12.99 -2.57 -8.63
N GLY A 5 -11.92 -2.89 -7.91
CA GLY A 5 -10.64 -3.33 -8.47
C GLY A 5 -9.44 -2.46 -8.12
N ALA A 6 -9.66 -1.27 -7.54
CA ALA A 6 -8.63 -0.40 -6.97
C ALA A 6 -9.10 0.05 -5.58
N LEU A 7 -8.53 -0.55 -4.54
CA LEU A 7 -8.92 -0.31 -3.13
C LEU A 7 -8.22 0.95 -2.62
N THR A 8 -8.66 2.13 -3.07
CA THR A 8 -7.93 3.35 -2.77
C THR A 8 -8.87 4.56 -2.57
N GLY A 9 -9.31 4.81 -1.33
CA GLY A 9 -9.89 6.11 -0.97
C GLY A 9 -8.88 7.27 -1.15
N VAL A 10 -7.58 6.93 -1.17
CA VAL A 10 -6.45 7.87 -1.26
C VAL A 10 -5.64 7.78 -2.56
N GLY A 11 -6.09 6.98 -3.54
CA GLY A 11 -5.40 6.85 -4.83
C GLY A 11 -4.09 6.04 -4.79
N LEU A 12 -3.90 5.14 -3.81
CA LEU A 12 -2.68 4.38 -3.56
C LEU A 12 -2.86 2.87 -3.84
N SER A 13 -2.18 2.32 -4.85
CA SER A 13 -2.14 0.87 -5.08
C SER A 13 -0.95 0.24 -4.39
N ILE A 14 -1.20 -0.85 -3.66
CA ILE A 14 -0.18 -1.62 -2.92
C ILE A 14 -0.22 -3.10 -3.32
N GLY A 15 0.88 -3.81 -3.07
CA GLY A 15 0.94 -5.26 -3.24
C GLY A 15 2.11 -5.87 -2.51
N TYR A 16 2.42 -7.11 -2.87
CA TYR A 16 3.57 -7.81 -2.30
C TYR A 16 4.84 -7.58 -3.13
N PRO A 17 6.00 -7.35 -2.50
CA PRO A 17 7.27 -7.30 -3.18
C PRO A 17 7.55 -8.61 -3.94
N LYS A 18 7.94 -8.51 -5.22
CA LYS A 18 8.17 -9.68 -6.09
C LYS A 18 9.46 -10.46 -5.79
N GLU A 19 10.42 -9.88 -5.10
CA GLU A 19 11.77 -10.46 -4.90
C GLU A 19 12.04 -11.03 -3.51
N THR A 20 11.10 -10.95 -2.59
CA THR A 20 11.30 -11.46 -1.23
C THR A 20 10.66 -12.83 -1.10
N LYS A 21 11.50 -13.85 -0.94
CA LYS A 21 11.09 -15.21 -0.50
C LYS A 21 10.42 -15.22 0.88
N GLU A 22 10.47 -14.09 1.57
CA GLU A 22 9.98 -13.87 2.91
C GLU A 22 8.71 -12.98 2.86
N PRO A 23 7.54 -13.49 3.29
CA PRO A 23 6.31 -12.68 3.40
C PRO A 23 6.42 -11.54 4.43
N SER A 24 7.51 -11.49 5.20
CA SER A 24 7.78 -10.52 6.25
C SER A 24 8.32 -9.17 5.77
N THR A 25 8.42 -8.94 4.45
CA THR A 25 9.10 -7.73 3.92
C THR A 25 8.20 -6.49 3.82
N GLY A 26 6.97 -6.56 4.33
CA GLY A 26 6.00 -5.47 4.26
C GLY A 26 5.34 -5.35 2.88
N LEU A 27 4.63 -4.25 2.65
CA LEU A 27 3.86 -4.03 1.43
C LEU A 27 4.57 -3.02 0.54
N VAL A 28 4.55 -3.22 -0.77
CA VAL A 28 5.17 -2.30 -1.73
C VAL A 28 4.12 -1.41 -2.39
N VAL A 29 4.46 -0.13 -2.56
CA VAL A 29 3.67 0.81 -3.34
C VAL A 29 3.85 0.49 -4.82
N ILE A 30 2.76 0.11 -5.48
CA ILE A 30 2.73 -0.16 -6.92
C ILE A 30 2.51 1.14 -7.69
N SER A 31 1.58 1.98 -7.22
CA SER A 31 1.28 3.26 -7.84
C SER A 31 0.63 4.23 -6.87
N ALA A 32 0.85 5.53 -7.10
CA ALA A 32 0.13 6.61 -6.44
C ALA A 32 -0.52 7.49 -7.50
N THR A 33 -1.75 7.91 -7.25
CA THR A 33 -2.51 8.79 -8.13
C THR A 33 -1.81 10.15 -8.21
N PRO A 34 -1.44 10.65 -9.40
CA PRO A 34 -0.80 11.95 -9.54
C PRO A 34 -1.64 13.06 -8.92
N GLY A 35 -1.01 13.89 -8.09
CA GLY A 35 -1.70 14.96 -7.36
C GLY A 35 -2.65 14.48 -6.25
N GLY A 36 -2.78 13.17 -6.01
CA GLY A 36 -3.58 12.58 -4.93
C GLY A 36 -2.91 12.71 -3.56
N PRO A 37 -3.62 12.37 -2.46
CA PRO A 37 -3.10 12.48 -1.09
C PRO A 37 -1.74 11.79 -0.89
N ALA A 38 -1.59 10.54 -1.36
CA ALA A 38 -0.35 9.79 -1.25
C ALA A 38 0.81 10.46 -2.02
N ASN A 39 0.57 10.90 -3.25
CA ASN A 39 1.59 11.59 -4.05
C ASN A 39 2.00 12.94 -3.43
N ARG A 40 1.04 13.69 -2.87
CA ARG A 40 1.32 14.95 -2.14
C ARG A 40 2.09 14.72 -0.84
N ALA A 41 1.93 13.55 -0.23
CA ALA A 41 2.72 13.11 0.93
C ALA A 41 4.12 12.61 0.54
N GLY A 42 4.46 12.56 -0.76
CA GLY A 42 5.74 12.08 -1.26
C GLY A 42 5.86 10.56 -1.35
N ILE A 43 4.74 9.83 -1.23
CA ILE A 43 4.70 8.38 -1.42
C ILE A 43 4.76 8.08 -2.92
N LEU A 44 5.71 7.25 -3.32
CA LEU A 44 6.04 6.96 -4.71
C LEU A 44 6.05 5.45 -5.00
N PRO A 45 5.88 5.04 -6.27
CA PRO A 45 6.06 3.65 -6.67
C PRO A 45 7.45 3.13 -6.26
N GLY A 46 7.48 1.96 -5.63
CA GLY A 46 8.70 1.33 -5.12
C GLY A 46 8.94 1.51 -3.63
N ASP A 47 8.21 2.42 -2.96
CA ASP A 47 8.29 2.56 -1.50
C ASP A 47 7.79 1.29 -0.80
N ILE A 48 8.41 0.95 0.33
CA ILE A 48 7.98 -0.14 1.20
C ILE A 48 7.25 0.45 2.40
N ILE A 49 5.98 0.09 2.54
CA ILE A 49 5.15 0.39 3.70
C ILE A 49 5.47 -0.63 4.78
N LEU A 50 6.04 -0.17 5.89
CA LEU A 50 6.41 -0.98 7.05
C LEU A 50 5.34 -1.00 8.14
N ALA A 51 4.46 0.01 8.16
CA ALA A 51 3.35 0.09 9.12
C ALA A 51 2.20 0.95 8.57
N ILE A 52 0.98 0.62 9.01
CA ILE A 52 -0.25 1.41 8.78
C ILE A 52 -0.94 1.53 10.15
N ASP A 53 -1.37 2.73 10.53
CA ASP A 53 -2.00 2.99 11.84
C ASP A 53 -1.21 2.44 13.05
N ASN A 54 0.12 2.56 13.02
CA ASN A 54 1.05 2.00 14.01
C ASN A 54 1.05 0.46 14.11
N LYS A 55 0.45 -0.25 13.16
CA LYS A 55 0.52 -1.71 13.04
C LYS A 55 1.50 -2.11 11.96
N SER A 56 2.38 -3.06 12.27
CA SER A 56 3.36 -3.59 11.32
C SER A 56 2.69 -4.24 10.11
N THR A 57 3.16 -3.94 8.91
CA THR A 57 2.70 -4.60 7.67
C THR A 57 3.40 -5.93 7.40
N THR A 58 4.47 -6.24 8.13
CA THR A 58 5.24 -7.49 7.96
C THR A 58 4.43 -8.74 8.24
N SER A 59 3.36 -8.62 9.04
CA SER A 59 2.41 -9.70 9.32
C SER A 59 1.00 -9.38 8.83
N MET A 60 0.83 -8.35 8.01
CA MET A 60 -0.47 -7.85 7.56
C MET A 60 -0.76 -8.36 6.15
N GLY A 61 -1.95 -8.91 5.94
CA GLY A 61 -2.41 -9.25 4.60
C GLY A 61 -2.79 -8.01 3.80
N LEU A 62 -2.81 -8.13 2.47
CA LEU A 62 -3.25 -7.05 1.58
C LEU A 62 -4.69 -6.58 1.88
N TYR A 63 -5.57 -7.51 2.28
CA TYR A 63 -6.94 -7.17 2.68
C TYR A 63 -6.98 -6.42 4.01
N ASP A 64 -6.24 -6.87 5.03
CA ASP A 64 -6.17 -6.17 6.32
C ASP A 64 -5.58 -4.76 6.16
N ALA A 65 -4.59 -4.61 5.28
CA ALA A 65 -4.01 -3.30 4.96
C ALA A 65 -5.03 -2.38 4.30
N ALA A 66 -5.89 -2.90 3.43
CA ALA A 66 -6.94 -2.11 2.79
C ALA A 66 -7.99 -1.60 3.78
N ASP A 67 -8.26 -2.33 4.87
CA ASP A 67 -9.16 -1.89 5.94
C ASP A 67 -8.55 -0.79 6.82
N HIS A 68 -7.24 -0.54 6.69
CA HIS A 68 -6.47 0.42 7.48
C HIS A 68 -6.00 1.66 6.69
N LEU A 69 -6.40 1.82 5.43
CA LEU A 69 -6.00 2.92 4.52
C LEU A 69 -7.17 3.86 4.18
#